data_AF-A0A6I4ISY7-F1
#
_entry.id   AF-A0A6I4ISY7-F1
#
_cell.length_a   1.000
_cell.length_b   1.000
_cell.length_c   1.000
_cell.angle_alpha   90.00
_cell.angle_beta   90.00
_cell.angle_gamma   90.00
#
_symmetry.space_group_name_H-M   'P 1'
#
loop_
_entity.id
_entity.type
_entity.pdbx_description
1 polymer ?
#
loop_
_entity_poly.entity_id
_entity_poly.type
_entity_poly.pdbx_seq_one_letter_code
_entity_poly.pdbx_strand_id
1 'polypeptide(L)'
;MTFKNTNHTYTVLGILLLLMSCKSNQKLEKSEFQQNDDSVNLYAFIGEKIAVKEFDPNENNTEIEIDSITGDTIRKASYVMDYGFKNKYKVVQNVFNDLKTDTIEFMAYDHSGRPRFENYDYVLLYLSLNKEKGYFYHQKYQFDPVLKTKNGTWKGSHGESIEKLFNEKKKGVFTARGLFDK
;
A
#
# COMPACT_ATOMS: atom_id res chain seq x y z
N MET A 1 82.17 -1.97 45.99
CA MET A 1 82.07 -2.37 44.57
C MET A 1 80.60 -2.61 44.27
N THR A 2 79.87 -1.61 43.74
CA THR A 2 79.46 -1.45 42.32
C THR A 2 78.66 -2.66 41.80
N PHE A 3 77.41 -2.55 41.34
CA PHE A 3 76.83 -1.60 40.37
C PHE A 3 75.34 -1.30 40.61
N LYS A 4 74.94 -0.04 40.39
CA LYS A 4 73.60 0.36 39.92
C LYS A 4 73.49 0.02 38.43
N ASN A 5 72.36 -0.50 37.96
CA ASN A 5 71.82 -0.07 36.66
C ASN A 5 70.31 -0.31 36.55
N THR A 6 69.74 0.38 35.58
CA THR A 6 68.41 0.99 35.53
C THR A 6 67.57 0.40 34.39
N ASN A 7 66.24 0.57 34.48
CA ASN A 7 65.23 0.68 33.41
C ASN A 7 64.91 -0.53 32.52
N HIS A 8 63.62 -0.90 32.45
CA HIS A 8 62.79 -0.65 31.26
C HIS A 8 61.30 -0.96 31.51
N THR A 9 60.49 0.10 31.44
CA THR A 9 59.18 0.21 30.76
C THR A 9 58.47 -1.08 30.35
N TYR A 10 57.20 -1.28 30.78
CA TYR A 10 56.04 -1.31 29.89
C TYR A 10 54.75 -0.98 30.65
N THR A 11 54.25 0.21 30.36
CA THR A 11 52.87 0.64 30.54
C THR A 11 51.96 -0.27 29.71
N VAL A 12 50.98 -0.95 30.33
CA VAL A 12 49.77 -1.36 29.60
C VAL A 12 48.58 -0.76 30.33
N LEU A 13 48.35 0.49 29.97
CA LEU A 13 47.15 1.26 30.18
C LEU A 13 46.05 0.61 29.31
N GLY A 14 45.34 -0.38 29.87
CA GLY A 14 44.11 -0.88 29.27
C GLY A 14 42.99 0.11 29.54
N ILE A 15 42.92 1.18 28.74
CA ILE A 15 41.81 2.14 28.74
C ILE A 15 40.54 1.34 28.42
N LEU A 16 39.73 1.07 29.44
CA LEU A 16 38.35 0.63 29.28
C LEU A 16 37.59 1.81 28.68
N LEU A 17 37.68 1.98 27.36
CA LEU A 17 36.78 2.84 26.60
C LEU A 17 35.40 2.22 26.73
N LEU A 18 34.67 2.66 27.76
CA LEU A 18 33.22 2.71 27.76
C LEU A 18 32.84 3.51 26.52
N LEU A 19 32.69 2.80 25.40
CA LEU A 19 31.85 3.26 24.31
C LEU A 19 30.46 3.33 24.92
N MET A 20 30.15 4.46 25.54
CA MET A 20 28.80 4.98 25.55
C MET A 20 28.41 5.03 24.07
N SER A 21 27.83 3.93 23.60
CA SER A 21 26.94 3.96 22.47
C SER A 21 25.82 4.90 22.91
N CYS A 22 26.03 6.19 22.66
CA CYS A 22 24.94 7.05 22.29
C CYS A 22 24.26 6.33 21.14
N LYS A 23 23.27 5.50 21.46
CA LYS A 23 22.14 5.32 20.57
C LYS A 23 21.56 6.71 20.47
N SER A 24 22.12 7.48 19.54
CA SER A 24 21.41 8.60 18.94
C SER A 24 20.19 7.96 18.31
N ASN A 25 19.14 7.83 19.11
CA ASN A 25 17.79 7.81 18.60
C ASN A 25 17.63 9.20 17.99
N GLN A 26 18.12 9.37 16.75
CA GLN A 26 17.47 10.27 15.84
C GLN A 26 16.07 9.69 15.69
N LYS A 27 15.19 10.12 16.60
CA LYS A 27 13.77 10.21 16.35
C LYS A 27 13.68 11.12 15.12
N LEU A 28 13.74 10.52 13.94
CA LEU A 28 13.30 11.16 12.71
C LEU A 28 11.78 11.14 12.78
N GLU A 29 11.23 11.90 13.74
CA GLU A 29 9.84 12.29 13.68
C GLU A 29 9.71 13.24 12.50
N LYS A 30 9.22 12.69 11.40
CA LYS A 30 8.39 13.45 10.49
C LYS A 30 7.17 12.58 10.27
N SER A 31 6.06 12.94 10.92
CA SER A 31 4.80 12.22 10.78
C SER A 31 4.47 12.13 9.30
N GLU A 32 4.60 10.93 8.72
CA GLU A 32 4.06 10.69 7.41
C GLU A 32 2.54 10.86 7.54
N PHE A 33 1.95 11.63 6.63
CA PHE A 33 0.55 11.99 6.68
C PHE A 33 -0.32 10.74 6.79
N GLN A 34 -1.15 10.69 7.84
CA GLN A 34 -2.10 9.62 8.10
C GLN A 34 -3.38 10.22 8.70
N GLN A 35 -4.53 9.79 8.19
CA GLN A 35 -5.85 10.13 8.72
C GLN A 35 -6.64 8.84 8.97
N ASN A 36 -7.62 8.88 9.87
CA ASN A 36 -8.52 7.76 10.11
C ASN A 36 -9.96 8.27 10.21
N ASP A 37 -10.88 7.56 9.56
CA ASP A 37 -12.33 7.70 9.66
C ASP A 37 -12.96 6.36 9.26
N ASP A 38 -13.19 5.50 10.26
CA ASP A 38 -13.73 4.15 10.07
C ASP A 38 -15.18 4.15 9.54
N SER A 39 -15.85 5.31 9.52
CA SER A 39 -17.18 5.45 8.90
C SER A 39 -17.10 5.46 7.37
N VAL A 40 -15.93 5.79 6.80
CA VAL A 40 -15.68 5.84 5.36
C VAL A 40 -15.06 4.53 4.90
N ASN A 41 -15.72 3.85 3.94
CA ASN A 41 -15.20 2.63 3.32
C ASN A 41 -14.08 2.93 2.29
N LEU A 42 -12.97 3.48 2.75
CA LEU A 42 -11.78 3.76 1.97
C LEU A 42 -10.55 3.41 2.81
N TYR A 43 -9.56 2.81 2.16
CA TYR A 43 -8.24 2.54 2.70
C TYR A 43 -7.23 3.09 1.71
N ALA A 44 -6.38 4.02 2.12
CA ALA A 44 -5.29 4.54 1.29
C ALA A 44 -3.95 4.14 1.91
N PHE A 45 -3.04 3.64 1.10
CA PHE A 45 -1.72 3.21 1.56
C PHE A 45 -0.69 3.33 0.44
N ILE A 46 0.56 3.56 0.82
CA ILE A 46 1.70 3.40 -0.07
C ILE A 46 2.02 1.92 -0.12
N GLY A 47 1.89 1.34 -1.32
CA GLY A 47 2.14 -0.07 -1.60
C GLY A 47 3.40 -0.28 -2.41
N GLU A 48 4.15 -1.32 -2.09
CA GLU A 48 5.23 -1.86 -2.94
C GLU A 48 4.70 -3.07 -3.71
N LYS A 49 4.85 -3.07 -5.03
CA LYS A 49 4.32 -4.14 -5.89
C LYS A 49 5.02 -5.47 -5.61
N ILE A 50 4.24 -6.52 -5.34
CA ILE A 50 4.73 -7.90 -5.25
C ILE A 50 4.31 -8.70 -6.48
N ALA A 51 3.02 -8.68 -6.83
CA ALA A 51 2.51 -9.41 -7.99
C ALA A 51 1.21 -8.81 -8.55
N VAL A 52 1.03 -8.91 -9.87
CA VAL A 52 -0.23 -8.60 -10.57
C VAL A 52 -0.54 -9.76 -11.50
N LYS A 53 -1.60 -10.51 -11.19
CA LYS A 53 -2.03 -11.68 -11.95
C LYS A 53 -3.39 -11.43 -12.57
N GLU A 54 -3.47 -11.57 -13.88
CA GLU A 54 -4.72 -11.45 -14.62
C GLU A 54 -5.59 -12.70 -14.40
N PHE A 55 -6.91 -12.52 -14.41
CA PHE A 55 -7.90 -13.59 -14.41
C PHE A 55 -9.10 -13.19 -15.27
N ASP A 56 -9.84 -14.17 -15.78
CA ASP A 56 -11.08 -13.93 -16.53
C ASP A 56 -12.25 -13.71 -15.54
N PRO A 57 -12.82 -12.49 -15.45
CA PRO A 57 -13.95 -12.26 -14.56
C PRO A 57 -15.26 -12.86 -15.08
N ASN A 58 -15.27 -13.39 -16.31
CA ASN A 58 -16.40 -14.07 -16.93
C ASN A 58 -16.29 -15.60 -16.85
N GLU A 59 -15.29 -16.12 -16.13
CA GLU A 59 -15.20 -17.56 -15.88
C GLU A 59 -16.47 -18.03 -15.16
N ASN A 60 -17.17 -19.01 -15.75
CA ASN A 60 -18.45 -19.55 -15.26
C ASN A 60 -19.60 -18.53 -15.16
N ASN A 61 -19.68 -17.55 -16.05
CA ASN A 61 -20.71 -16.50 -16.04
C ASN A 61 -22.13 -16.92 -16.50
N THR A 62 -22.38 -18.22 -16.61
CA THR A 62 -23.64 -18.76 -17.09
C THR A 62 -24.46 -19.29 -15.92
N GLU A 63 -25.69 -18.82 -15.81
CA GLU A 63 -26.72 -19.37 -14.93
C GLU A 63 -27.80 -20.04 -15.77
N ILE A 64 -28.25 -21.22 -15.34
CA ILE A 64 -29.35 -21.95 -15.96
C ILE A 64 -30.54 -21.87 -15.02
N GLU A 65 -31.66 -21.38 -15.53
CA GLU A 65 -32.94 -21.26 -14.81
C GLU A 65 -34.04 -21.97 -15.61
N ILE A 66 -35.06 -22.49 -14.93
CA ILE A 66 -36.26 -23.03 -15.57
C ILE A 66 -37.37 -21.98 -15.48
N ASP A 67 -37.94 -21.60 -16.62
CA ASP A 67 -39.09 -20.71 -16.67
C ASP A 67 -40.29 -21.37 -15.98
N SER A 68 -40.79 -20.74 -14.92
CA SER A 68 -41.87 -21.30 -14.10
C SER A 68 -43.25 -21.28 -14.77
N ILE A 69 -43.40 -20.55 -15.88
CA ILE A 69 -44.63 -20.42 -16.65
C ILE A 69 -44.61 -21.39 -17.85
N THR A 70 -43.51 -21.43 -18.60
CA THR A 70 -43.41 -22.25 -19.83
C THR A 70 -42.73 -23.59 -19.64
N GLY A 71 -41.93 -23.75 -18.58
CA GLY A 71 -41.08 -24.94 -18.38
C GLY A 71 -39.79 -24.93 -19.22
N ASP A 72 -39.54 -23.87 -19.98
CA ASP A 72 -38.36 -23.76 -20.83
C ASP A 72 -37.08 -23.56 -20.01
N THR A 73 -35.96 -24.03 -20.55
CA THR A 73 -34.64 -23.75 -19.99
C THR A 73 -34.14 -22.38 -20.47
N ILE A 74 -33.94 -21.45 -19.54
CA ILE A 74 -33.35 -20.15 -19.80
C ILE A 74 -31.87 -20.19 -19.41
N ARG A 75 -31.00 -19.85 -20.37
CA ARG A 75 -29.57 -19.66 -20.13
C ARG A 75 -29.29 -18.16 -20.01
N LYS A 76 -29.01 -17.67 -18.80
CA LYS A 76 -28.59 -16.29 -18.55
C LYS A 76 -27.07 -16.21 -18.53
N ALA A 77 -26.50 -15.29 -19.30
CA ALA A 77 -25.07 -14.97 -19.23
C ALA A 77 -24.91 -13.49 -18.97
N SER A 78 -24.12 -13.13 -17.95
CA SER A 78 -23.74 -11.74 -17.66
C SER A 78 -22.28 -11.55 -18.00
N TYR A 79 -21.94 -10.48 -18.74
CA TYR A 79 -20.57 -10.22 -19.15
C TYR A 79 -20.02 -8.96 -18.47
N VAL A 80 -18.91 -9.15 -17.75
CA VAL A 80 -18.04 -8.10 -17.25
C VAL A 80 -17.10 -7.69 -18.39
N MET A 81 -17.20 -6.42 -18.81
CA MET A 81 -16.41 -5.86 -19.91
C MET A 81 -15.00 -5.39 -19.49
N ASP A 82 -14.63 -5.63 -18.24
CA ASP A 82 -13.32 -5.30 -17.68
C ASP A 82 -12.44 -6.56 -17.64
N TYR A 83 -11.12 -6.39 -17.72
CA TYR A 83 -10.16 -7.42 -17.33
C TYR A 83 -10.03 -7.46 -15.80
N GLY A 84 -9.93 -8.66 -15.23
CA GLY A 84 -9.77 -8.88 -13.79
C GLY A 84 -8.31 -9.06 -13.39
N PHE A 85 -7.90 -8.44 -12.30
CA PHE A 85 -6.54 -8.57 -11.77
C PHE A 85 -6.53 -8.86 -10.27
N LYS A 86 -5.85 -9.94 -9.88
CA LYS A 86 -5.48 -10.26 -8.50
C LYS A 86 -4.13 -9.61 -8.21
N ASN A 87 -4.14 -8.62 -7.32
CA ASN A 87 -2.98 -7.82 -6.98
C ASN A 87 -2.47 -8.22 -5.60
N LYS A 88 -1.16 -8.24 -5.44
CA LYS A 88 -0.48 -8.45 -4.15
C LYS A 88 0.56 -7.36 -3.96
N TYR A 89 0.45 -6.63 -2.85
CA TYR A 89 1.30 -5.49 -2.53
C TYR A 89 1.72 -5.54 -1.07
N LYS A 90 2.95 -5.14 -0.78
CA LYS A 90 3.38 -4.88 0.60
C LYS A 90 2.79 -3.54 1.05
N VAL A 91 2.25 -3.47 2.25
CA VAL A 91 1.80 -2.23 2.88
C VAL A 91 3.03 -1.54 3.49
N VAL A 92 3.50 -0.49 2.83
CA VAL A 92 4.69 0.25 3.28
C VAL A 92 4.30 1.31 4.31
N GLN A 93 3.18 2.01 4.06
CA GLN A 93 2.70 3.08 4.93
C GLN A 93 1.18 3.27 4.75
N ASN A 94 0.41 3.27 5.84
CA ASN A 94 -0.99 3.68 5.79
C ASN A 94 -1.09 5.22 5.63
N VAL A 95 -2.09 5.66 4.87
CA VAL A 95 -2.37 7.08 4.58
C VAL A 95 -3.79 7.45 5.02
N PHE A 96 -4.75 6.57 4.82
CA PHE A 96 -6.13 6.76 5.28
C PHE A 96 -6.73 5.42 5.70
N ASN A 97 -7.17 5.29 6.96
CA ASN A 97 -7.56 4.03 7.59
C ASN A 97 -6.45 2.97 7.59
N ASP A 98 -6.51 2.05 8.55
CA ASP A 98 -5.41 1.10 8.78
C ASP A 98 -5.66 -0.25 8.13
N LEU A 99 -4.76 -0.64 7.22
CA LEU A 99 -4.56 -2.04 6.84
C LEU A 99 -3.66 -2.69 7.90
N LYS A 100 -4.23 -3.54 8.74
CA LYS A 100 -3.53 -4.25 9.84
C LYS A 100 -2.77 -5.49 9.34
N THR A 101 -2.00 -5.32 8.27
CA THR A 101 -1.23 -6.38 7.61
C THR A 101 0.00 -5.77 6.93
N ASP A 102 1.08 -6.54 6.79
CA ASP A 102 2.26 -6.12 6.05
C ASP A 102 2.10 -6.31 4.53
N THR A 103 1.12 -7.11 4.13
CA THR A 103 0.86 -7.50 2.75
C THR A 103 -0.63 -7.59 2.53
N ILE A 104 -1.10 -7.01 1.43
CA ILE A 104 -2.51 -6.98 1.07
C ILE A 104 -2.73 -7.58 -0.31
N GLU A 105 -3.82 -8.34 -0.43
CA GLU A 105 -4.34 -8.82 -1.71
C GLU A 105 -5.66 -8.11 -2.02
N PHE A 106 -5.82 -7.65 -3.26
CA PHE A 106 -7.02 -6.94 -3.69
C PHE A 106 -7.32 -7.17 -5.17
N MET A 107 -8.60 -7.03 -5.53
CA MET A 107 -9.06 -7.11 -6.91
C MET A 107 -9.01 -5.74 -7.57
N ALA A 108 -8.52 -5.68 -8.81
CA ALA A 108 -8.68 -4.52 -9.67
C ALA A 108 -9.36 -4.94 -10.97
N TYR A 109 -10.14 -4.02 -11.53
CA TYR A 109 -10.83 -4.20 -12.80
C TYR A 109 -10.50 -3.01 -13.68
N ASP A 110 -10.08 -3.27 -14.92
CA ASP A 110 -9.68 -2.23 -15.86
C ASP A 110 -10.22 -2.56 -17.26
N HIS A 111 -10.79 -1.55 -17.91
CA HIS A 111 -11.40 -1.72 -19.23
C HIS A 111 -10.36 -1.65 -20.36
N SER A 112 -9.25 -0.95 -20.12
CA SER A 112 -8.25 -0.63 -21.15
C SER A 112 -7.02 -1.53 -21.10
N GLY A 113 -7.13 -2.73 -20.51
CA GLY A 113 -6.06 -3.70 -20.38
C GLY A 113 -5.47 -3.75 -18.97
N ARG A 114 -4.15 -3.86 -18.85
CA ARG A 114 -3.47 -3.97 -17.55
C ARG A 114 -3.54 -2.66 -16.76
N PRO A 115 -3.70 -2.72 -15.42
CA PRO A 115 -3.81 -1.52 -14.61
C PRO A 115 -2.52 -0.71 -14.63
N ARG A 116 -2.61 0.58 -14.95
CA ARG A 116 -1.43 1.44 -15.12
C ARG A 116 -0.55 1.57 -13.88
N PHE A 117 -1.12 1.39 -12.68
CA PHE A 117 -0.35 1.39 -11.43
C PHE A 117 0.69 0.27 -11.37
N GLU A 118 0.54 -0.80 -12.16
CA GLU A 118 1.50 -1.90 -12.23
C GLU A 118 2.86 -1.44 -12.72
N ASN A 119 2.95 -0.34 -13.48
CA ASN A 119 4.20 0.15 -14.04
C ASN A 119 5.13 0.85 -13.02
N TYR A 120 4.74 0.90 -11.75
CA TYR A 120 5.48 1.58 -10.69
C TYR A 120 5.81 0.60 -9.55
N ASP A 121 7.02 0.73 -8.98
CA ASP A 121 7.46 -0.09 -7.86
C ASP A 121 6.70 0.29 -6.58
N TYR A 122 6.56 1.59 -6.35
CA TYR A 122 5.81 2.16 -5.23
C TYR A 122 4.67 3.05 -5.73
N VAL A 123 3.48 2.85 -5.15
CA VAL A 123 2.26 3.55 -5.56
C VAL A 123 1.38 3.84 -4.36
N LEU A 124 0.79 5.03 -4.31
CA LEU A 124 -0.32 5.33 -3.43
C LEU A 124 -1.60 4.72 -4.02
N LEU A 125 -2.11 3.69 -3.36
CA LEU A 125 -3.29 2.92 -3.77
C LEU A 125 -4.48 3.24 -2.86
N TYR A 126 -5.68 3.06 -3.42
CA TYR A 126 -6.94 3.37 -2.77
C TYR A 126 -7.89 2.18 -2.91
N LEU A 127 -8.26 1.57 -1.79
CA LEU A 127 -9.07 0.37 -1.73
C LEU A 127 -10.39 0.63 -1.00
N SER A 128 -11.41 -0.15 -1.33
CA SER A 128 -12.60 -0.31 -0.50
C SER A 128 -12.77 -1.78 -0.13
N LEU A 129 -13.42 -2.03 1.00
CA LEU A 129 -13.74 -3.38 1.46
C LEU A 129 -15.14 -3.77 0.98
N ASN A 130 -15.23 -4.88 0.25
CA ASN A 130 -16.51 -5.55 0.09
C ASN A 130 -16.81 -6.31 1.40
N LYS A 131 -17.66 -5.73 2.26
CA LYS A 131 -17.96 -6.30 3.59
C LYS A 131 -18.67 -7.66 3.51
N GLU A 132 -19.48 -7.88 2.48
CA GLU A 132 -20.22 -9.14 2.30
C GLU A 132 -19.30 -10.28 1.87
N LYS A 133 -18.37 -10.01 0.95
CA LYS A 133 -17.47 -11.02 0.39
C LYS A 133 -16.09 -11.08 1.05
N GLY A 134 -15.79 -10.13 1.94
CA GLY A 134 -14.56 -10.11 2.73
C GLY A 134 -13.27 -9.83 1.95
N TYR A 135 -13.35 -9.20 0.77
CA TYR A 135 -12.16 -8.85 -0.02
C TYR A 135 -12.06 -7.36 -0.30
N PHE A 136 -10.83 -6.88 -0.48
CA PHE A 136 -10.56 -5.52 -0.92
C PHE A 136 -10.60 -5.40 -2.44
N TYR A 137 -11.11 -4.28 -2.92
CA TYR A 137 -11.05 -3.92 -4.33
C TYR A 137 -10.51 -2.51 -4.52
N HIS A 138 -9.79 -2.32 -5.62
CA HIS A 138 -9.20 -1.05 -6.00
C HIS A 138 -10.29 -0.06 -6.45
N GLN A 139 -10.18 1.18 -5.99
CA GLN A 139 -10.97 2.29 -6.51
C GLN A 139 -10.56 2.56 -7.96
N LYS A 140 -11.39 2.11 -8.92
CA LYS A 140 -11.07 2.10 -10.35
C LYS A 140 -10.42 3.41 -10.82
N TYR A 141 -9.25 3.27 -11.45
CA TYR A 141 -8.38 4.32 -11.97
C TYR A 141 -7.77 5.29 -10.95
N GLN A 142 -7.95 5.07 -9.65
CA GLN A 142 -7.44 5.98 -8.62
C GLN A 142 -6.15 5.42 -8.02
N PHE A 143 -5.03 6.03 -8.41
CA PHE A 143 -3.72 5.77 -7.84
C PHE A 143 -2.83 6.99 -8.07
N ASP A 144 -1.70 7.09 -7.36
CA ASP A 144 -0.64 8.04 -7.67
C ASP A 144 0.73 7.37 -7.56
N PRO A 145 1.60 7.45 -8.59
CA PRO A 145 2.99 7.01 -8.47
C PRO A 145 3.73 7.82 -7.41
N VAL A 146 4.49 7.15 -6.55
CA VAL A 146 5.25 7.82 -5.49
C VAL A 146 6.70 7.40 -5.48
N LEU A 147 7.56 8.29 -5.01
CA LEU A 147 9.00 8.10 -4.92
C LEU A 147 9.47 8.36 -3.49
N LYS A 148 10.39 7.51 -3.01
CA LYS A 148 11.06 7.72 -1.74
C LYS A 148 12.14 8.79 -1.91
N THR A 149 12.08 9.83 -1.09
CA THR A 149 13.08 10.90 -1.08
C THR A 149 14.35 10.48 -0.35
N LYS A 150 15.45 11.22 -0.55
CA LYS A 150 16.72 11.02 0.17
C LYS A 150 16.57 11.06 1.69
N ASN A 151 15.56 11.79 2.19
CA ASN A 151 15.28 11.93 3.62
C ASN A 151 14.35 10.84 4.16
N GLY A 152 14.03 9.82 3.36
CA GLY A 152 13.18 8.69 3.74
C GLY A 152 11.68 8.92 3.59
N THR A 153 11.21 10.15 3.38
CA THR A 153 9.78 10.48 3.20
C THR A 153 9.30 10.22 1.78
N TRP A 154 7.99 10.07 1.59
CA TRP A 154 7.37 9.86 0.26
C TRP A 154 6.82 11.14 -0.38
N LYS A 155 6.87 11.18 -1.72
CA LYS A 155 6.27 12.24 -2.55
C LYS A 155 5.68 11.66 -3.82
N GLY A 156 4.72 12.36 -4.42
CA GLY A 156 4.25 12.09 -5.78
C GLY A 156 5.37 12.21 -6.81
N SER A 157 5.18 11.61 -7.98
CA SER A 157 6.16 11.64 -9.07
C SER A 157 6.53 13.05 -9.55
N HIS A 158 5.71 14.07 -9.28
CA HIS A 158 6.00 15.48 -9.58
C HIS A 158 6.32 16.31 -8.33
N GLY A 159 6.63 15.64 -7.20
CA GLY A 159 7.07 16.27 -5.97
C GLY A 159 5.95 16.70 -5.00
N GLU A 160 4.71 16.33 -5.29
CA GLU A 160 3.55 16.56 -4.43
C GLU A 160 3.70 15.86 -3.07
N SER A 161 3.13 16.43 -2.01
CA SER A 161 3.01 15.72 -0.73
C SER A 161 1.94 14.64 -0.83
N ILE A 162 2.07 13.58 -0.03
CA ILE A 162 1.06 12.52 0.10
C ILE A 162 -0.29 13.11 0.55
N GLU A 163 -0.26 14.08 1.46
CA GLU A 163 -1.44 14.85 1.89
C GLU A 163 -2.16 15.52 0.71
N LYS A 164 -1.41 16.19 -0.17
CA LYS A 164 -1.98 16.89 -1.32
C LYS A 164 -2.67 15.90 -2.26
N LEU A 165 -1.99 14.82 -2.64
CA LEU A 165 -2.53 13.78 -3.51
C LEU A 165 -3.82 13.17 -2.95
N PHE A 166 -3.79 12.79 -1.67
CA PHE A 166 -4.96 12.24 -0.99
C PHE A 166 -6.13 13.24 -0.95
N ASN A 167 -5.87 14.48 -0.54
CA ASN A 167 -6.91 15.50 -0.41
C ASN A 167 -7.52 15.92 -1.76
N GLU A 168 -6.74 15.92 -2.84
CA GLU A 168 -7.25 16.16 -4.19
C GLU A 168 -8.24 15.08 -4.62
N LYS A 169 -7.92 13.80 -4.41
CA LYS A 169 -8.88 12.71 -4.71
C LYS A 169 -10.08 12.71 -3.77
N LYS A 170 -9.85 12.99 -2.48
CA LYS A 170 -10.91 13.13 -1.46
C LYS A 170 -11.95 14.14 -1.91
N LYS A 171 -11.54 15.38 -2.18
CA LYS A 171 -12.44 16.48 -2.62
C LYS A 171 -13.00 16.28 -4.02
N GLY A 172 -12.31 15.52 -4.87
CA GLY A 172 -12.73 15.22 -6.23
C GLY A 172 -13.51 13.92 -6.33
N VAL A 173 -12.88 12.92 -6.95
CA VAL A 173 -13.51 11.65 -7.34
C VAL A 173 -14.15 10.90 -6.18
N PHE A 174 -13.60 10.95 -4.96
CA PHE A 174 -14.15 10.17 -3.84
C PHE A 174 -15.41 10.82 -3.27
N THR A 175 -15.45 12.15 -3.13
CA THR A 175 -16.70 12.87 -2.84
C THR A 175 -17.72 12.65 -3.96
N ALA A 176 -17.34 12.77 -5.23
CA ALA A 176 -18.27 12.53 -6.35
C ALA A 176 -18.82 11.09 -6.40
N ARG A 177 -18.14 10.12 -5.78
CA ARG A 177 -18.60 8.72 -5.60
C ARG A 177 -19.41 8.51 -4.33
N GLY A 178 -19.65 9.55 -3.53
CA GLY A 178 -20.38 9.49 -2.27
C GLY A 178 -19.60 8.84 -1.13
N LEU A 179 -18.28 8.67 -1.24
CA LEU A 179 -17.49 8.03 -0.17
C LEU A 179 -17.37 8.91 1.08
N PHE A 180 -17.48 10.23 0.92
CA PHE A 180 -17.33 11.22 1.99
C PHE A 180 -18.57 12.07 2.22
N ASP A 181 -19.68 11.72 1.57
CA ASP A 181 -20.96 12.39 1.78
C ASP A 181 -21.55 11.89 3.11
N LYS A 182 -21.92 12.83 3.99
CA LYS A 182 -22.64 12.56 5.25
C LYS A 182 -24.10 12.95 5.09
#